data_AF-A0A254NNW6-F1
#
_entry.id   AF-A0A254NNW6-F1
#
_cell.length_a   1.000
_cell.length_b   1.000
_cell.length_c   1.000
_cell.angle_alpha   90.00
_cell.angle_beta   90.00
_cell.angle_gamma   90.00
#
_symmetry.space_group_name_H-M   'P 1'
#
loop_
_entity.id
_entity.type
_entity.pdbx_description
1 polymer ?
#
loop_
_entity_poly.entity_id
_entity_poly.type
_entity_poly.pdbx_seq_one_letter_code
_entity_poly.pdbx_strand_id
1 'polypeptide(L)'
;MIALLAGCAAVREPAAPGGRDQRMVQPASVAGVAEETFGKPTWGRQGEFSLHGQRVRYERGADRIALFERLPAGVATPLRFSWAGPAGESAAVCEGWTPAGSGEPRPWVLSCRWGSAPAAMLQIGEGQRRGGQLSREGAYRRGELTVGLRSAHLAEGSAKPQATAIGYEMLYQGTVVASLDLGGPVPRLRRPDPSTPLGRAVTEAALALALASDAR
;
A
#
# COMPACT_ATOMS: atom_id res chain seq x y z
N MET A 1 -41.37 44.06 25.21
CA MET A 1 -41.21 42.60 25.00
C MET A 1 -40.77 42.43 23.55
N ILE A 2 -39.46 42.34 23.29
CA ILE A 2 -38.89 42.25 21.93
C ILE A 2 -38.38 40.82 21.76
N ALA A 3 -39.02 40.05 20.88
CA ALA A 3 -38.60 38.71 20.50
C ALA A 3 -37.52 38.82 19.43
N LEU A 4 -36.27 38.51 19.79
CA LEU A 4 -35.16 38.35 18.85
C LEU A 4 -35.15 36.92 18.32
N LEU A 5 -35.50 36.76 17.05
CA LEU A 5 -35.37 35.52 16.29
C LEU A 5 -33.89 35.28 15.96
N ALA A 6 -33.24 34.39 16.70
CA ALA A 6 -31.91 33.89 16.38
C ALA A 6 -32.01 32.70 15.43
N GLY A 7 -32.01 32.97 14.11
CA GLY A 7 -31.79 31.96 13.07
C GLY A 7 -30.38 32.11 12.52
N CYS A 8 -29.42 31.32 13.03
CA CYS A 8 -28.09 31.21 12.41
C CYS A 8 -28.06 29.95 11.55
N ALA A 9 -27.91 30.20 10.25
CA ALA A 9 -27.81 29.24 9.18
C ALA A 9 -26.70 28.21 9.45
N ALA A 10 -27.04 26.93 9.32
CA ALA A 10 -26.04 25.89 9.14
C ALA A 10 -25.31 26.17 7.83
N VAL A 11 -24.05 26.58 7.93
CA VAL A 11 -23.11 26.59 6.79
C VAL A 11 -22.96 25.14 6.36
N ARG A 12 -23.68 24.77 5.29
CA ARG A 12 -23.45 23.53 4.58
C ARG A 12 -22.05 23.65 3.98
N GLU A 13 -21.08 22.99 4.58
CA GLU A 13 -19.80 22.74 3.91
C GLU A 13 -20.13 22.13 2.54
N PRO A 14 -19.52 22.63 1.45
CA PRO A 14 -19.65 21.97 0.16
C PRO A 14 -19.13 20.55 0.34
N ALA A 15 -20.01 19.56 0.18
CA ALA A 15 -19.62 18.17 0.08
C ALA A 15 -18.47 18.11 -0.93
N ALA A 16 -17.31 17.60 -0.49
CA ALA A 16 -16.16 17.42 -1.36
C ALA A 16 -16.66 16.68 -2.63
N PRO A 17 -16.39 17.22 -3.84
CA PRO A 17 -16.88 16.62 -5.07
C PRO A 17 -16.41 15.16 -5.09
N GLY A 18 -17.37 14.26 -5.30
CA GLY A 18 -17.25 12.82 -5.08
C GLY A 18 -15.88 12.24 -5.43
N GLY A 19 -15.37 11.41 -4.52
CA GLY A 19 -14.07 10.76 -4.61
C GLY A 19 -13.85 10.16 -6.00
N ARG A 20 -13.18 10.92 -6.87
CA ARG A 20 -12.80 10.44 -8.18
C ARG A 20 -11.83 9.30 -7.96
N ASP A 21 -12.10 8.17 -8.58
CA ASP A 21 -11.15 7.08 -8.75
C ASP A 21 -9.86 7.68 -9.34
N GLN A 22 -8.87 7.96 -8.49
CA GLN A 22 -7.62 8.56 -8.91
C GLN A 22 -6.70 7.42 -9.33
N ARG A 23 -6.54 7.24 -10.63
CA ARG A 23 -5.60 6.24 -11.16
C ARG A 23 -4.18 6.72 -11.01
N MET A 24 -3.28 5.83 -10.62
CA MET A 24 -1.86 6.10 -10.67
C MET A 24 -1.37 6.15 -12.12
N VAL A 25 -0.55 7.16 -12.46
CA VAL A 25 0.15 7.18 -13.75
C VAL A 25 1.03 5.94 -13.87
N GLN A 26 0.80 5.16 -14.93
CA GLN A 26 1.53 3.91 -15.13
C GLN A 26 2.90 4.16 -15.77
N PRO A 27 3.97 3.55 -15.24
CA PRO A 27 5.28 3.56 -15.89
C PRO A 27 5.21 2.88 -17.26
N ALA A 28 5.88 3.46 -18.26
CA ALA A 28 5.85 2.95 -19.64
C ALA A 28 6.27 1.47 -19.73
N SER A 29 7.21 1.03 -18.89
CA SER A 29 7.70 -0.35 -18.86
C SER A 29 6.65 -1.40 -18.48
N VAL A 30 5.56 -1.00 -17.81
CA VAL A 30 4.49 -1.91 -17.38
C VAL A 30 3.13 -1.59 -18.01
N ALA A 31 3.05 -0.56 -18.86
CA ALA A 31 1.80 -0.14 -19.48
C ALA A 31 1.14 -1.25 -20.34
N GLY A 32 1.95 -2.11 -20.97
CA GLY A 32 1.48 -3.26 -21.74
C GLY A 32 1.19 -4.53 -20.92
N VAL A 33 1.51 -4.55 -19.63
CA VAL A 33 1.24 -5.69 -18.73
C VAL A 33 -0.22 -5.64 -18.29
N ALA A 34 -0.92 -6.78 -18.32
CA ALA A 34 -2.32 -6.85 -17.91
C ALA A 34 -2.53 -6.33 -16.48
N GLU A 35 -3.59 -5.56 -16.30
CA GLU A 35 -4.03 -5.06 -15.00
C GLU A 35 -4.95 -6.06 -14.33
N GLU A 36 -4.71 -6.30 -13.05
CA GLU A 36 -5.53 -7.16 -12.22
C GLU A 36 -6.05 -6.39 -11.00
N THR A 37 -7.36 -6.32 -10.83
CA THR A 37 -7.99 -5.79 -9.60
C THR A 37 -8.14 -6.90 -8.57
N PHE A 38 -7.88 -6.60 -7.30
CA PHE A 38 -8.06 -7.57 -6.23
C PHE A 38 -8.55 -6.93 -4.94
N GLY A 39 -9.04 -7.76 -4.02
CA GLY A 39 -9.51 -7.32 -2.71
C GLY A 39 -10.94 -6.78 -2.73
N LYS A 40 -11.20 -5.83 -1.82
CA LYS A 40 -12.52 -5.22 -1.58
C LYS A 40 -12.34 -3.73 -1.30
N PRO A 41 -13.39 -2.91 -1.44
CA PRO A 41 -13.35 -1.48 -1.10
C PRO A 41 -12.86 -1.19 0.33
N THR A 42 -13.09 -2.11 1.26
CA THR A 42 -12.60 -2.03 2.63
C THR A 42 -12.09 -3.41 3.08
N TRP A 43 -10.98 -3.42 3.81
CA TRP A 43 -10.38 -4.66 4.30
C TRP A 43 -11.01 -5.15 5.63
N GLY A 44 -11.44 -4.26 6.52
CA GLY A 44 -11.80 -4.67 7.90
C GLY A 44 -10.60 -5.33 8.63
N ARG A 45 -10.85 -6.08 9.70
CA ARG A 45 -9.79 -6.81 10.44
C ARG A 45 -9.41 -8.14 9.85
N GLN A 46 -10.33 -8.82 9.18
CA GLN A 46 -10.08 -10.14 8.63
C GLN A 46 -10.91 -10.34 7.37
N GLY A 47 -10.42 -11.21 6.50
CA GLY A 47 -11.19 -11.57 5.33
C GLY A 47 -10.41 -12.44 4.35
N GLU A 48 -11.07 -12.67 3.22
CA GLU A 48 -10.51 -13.39 2.10
C GLU A 48 -10.96 -12.79 0.78
N PHE A 49 -10.11 -12.98 -0.24
CA PHE A 49 -10.38 -12.63 -1.62
C PHE A 49 -9.55 -13.56 -2.54
N SER A 50 -9.72 -13.39 -3.85
CA SER A 50 -8.92 -14.10 -4.85
C SER A 50 -8.02 -13.14 -5.61
N LEU A 51 -6.79 -13.56 -5.87
CA LEU A 51 -5.83 -12.92 -6.76
C LEU A 51 -5.36 -13.97 -7.76
N HIS A 52 -5.68 -13.79 -9.04
CA HIS A 52 -5.38 -14.75 -10.11
C HIS A 52 -5.93 -16.15 -9.83
N GLY A 53 -7.16 -16.21 -9.34
CA GLY A 53 -7.81 -17.46 -8.91
C GLY A 53 -7.23 -18.08 -7.63
N GLN A 54 -6.18 -17.48 -7.05
CA GLN A 54 -5.52 -17.99 -5.84
C GLN A 54 -6.10 -17.29 -4.62
N ARG A 55 -6.44 -18.08 -3.61
CA ARG A 55 -7.03 -17.57 -2.38
C ARG A 55 -5.99 -16.77 -1.59
N VAL A 56 -6.41 -15.62 -1.10
CA VAL A 56 -5.69 -14.81 -0.10
C VAL A 56 -6.56 -14.71 1.14
N ARG A 57 -5.97 -14.97 2.31
CA ARG A 57 -6.58 -14.76 3.63
C ARG A 57 -5.75 -13.77 4.40
N TYR A 58 -6.38 -12.89 5.17
CA TYR A 58 -5.67 -11.91 5.98
C TYR A 58 -6.33 -11.68 7.33
N GLU A 59 -5.51 -11.20 8.26
CA GLU A 59 -5.86 -10.72 9.59
C GLU A 59 -5.01 -9.46 9.88
N ARG A 60 -5.66 -8.40 10.36
CA ARG A 60 -5.09 -7.08 10.68
C ARG A 60 -5.39 -6.81 12.15
N GLY A 61 -4.37 -6.35 12.88
CA GLY A 61 -4.50 -5.96 14.29
C GLY A 61 -5.36 -4.72 14.51
N ALA A 62 -5.76 -4.03 13.44
CA ALA A 62 -6.66 -2.89 13.47
C ALA A 62 -7.52 -2.83 12.20
N ASP A 63 -8.71 -2.24 12.31
CA ASP A 63 -9.62 -1.99 11.15
C ASP A 63 -8.97 -1.08 10.11
N ARG A 64 -8.08 -0.23 10.59
CA ARG A 64 -7.16 0.57 9.81
C ARG A 64 -5.79 0.31 10.37
N ILE A 65 -4.93 -0.30 9.57
CA ILE A 65 -3.50 -0.13 9.81
C ILE A 65 -3.26 1.31 9.40
N ALA A 66 -3.22 2.19 10.41
CA ALA A 66 -3.09 3.62 10.20
C ALA A 66 -1.66 3.95 9.74
N LEU A 67 -1.29 3.43 8.56
CA LEU A 67 -0.01 3.65 7.88
C LEU A 67 0.34 5.13 7.71
N PHE A 68 -0.66 5.98 7.88
CA PHE A 68 -0.61 7.40 7.61
C PHE A 68 -0.89 8.24 8.85
N GLU A 69 -1.16 7.63 10.00
CA GLU A 69 -1.42 8.33 11.26
C GLU A 69 -0.39 7.93 12.32
N ARG A 70 -0.21 8.80 13.31
CA ARG A 70 0.75 8.59 14.40
C ARG A 70 0.30 7.41 15.25
N LEU A 71 0.95 6.26 15.10
CA LEU A 71 0.85 5.21 16.12
C LEU A 71 1.50 5.73 17.40
N PRO A 72 0.88 5.57 18.58
CA PRO A 72 1.55 5.83 19.85
C PRO A 72 2.85 5.01 19.90
N ALA A 73 3.90 5.59 20.48
CA ALA A 73 5.17 4.88 20.65
C ALA A 73 4.93 3.56 21.38
N GLY A 74 5.46 2.46 20.86
CA GLY A 74 5.29 1.11 21.43
C GLY A 74 4.02 0.36 20.98
N VAL A 75 3.19 0.92 20.09
CA VAL A 75 2.06 0.20 19.48
C VAL A 75 2.53 -0.48 18.19
N ALA A 76 2.45 -1.81 18.17
CA ALA A 76 2.63 -2.62 16.96
C ALA A 76 1.24 -3.01 16.40
N THR A 77 1.03 -2.79 15.11
CA THR A 77 -0.17 -3.27 14.39
C THR A 77 0.20 -4.49 13.56
N PRO A 78 0.01 -5.72 14.06
CA PRO A 78 0.35 -6.91 13.30
C PRO A 78 -0.55 -7.02 12.07
N LEU A 79 0.01 -7.46 10.95
CA LEU A 79 -0.70 -7.91 9.77
C LEU A 79 -0.22 -9.34 9.47
N ARG A 80 -1.16 -10.27 9.35
CA ARG A 80 -0.89 -11.64 8.92
C ARG A 80 -1.66 -11.89 7.65
N PHE A 81 -1.04 -12.55 6.69
CA PHE A 81 -1.78 -13.03 5.53
C PHE A 81 -1.17 -14.30 4.97
N SER A 82 -1.99 -15.09 4.28
CA SER A 82 -1.52 -16.21 3.47
C SER A 82 -2.08 -16.13 2.06
N TRP A 83 -1.29 -16.58 1.10
CA TRP A 83 -1.62 -16.62 -0.32
C TRP A 83 -1.30 -18.00 -0.88
N ALA A 84 -2.29 -18.66 -1.46
CA ALA A 84 -2.16 -19.98 -2.07
C ALA A 84 -1.55 -19.87 -3.49
N GLY A 85 -0.30 -19.39 -3.57
CA GLY A 85 0.39 -19.16 -4.83
C GLY A 85 0.81 -20.43 -5.57
N PRO A 86 1.33 -20.32 -6.81
CA PRO A 86 1.73 -21.46 -7.63
C PRO A 86 2.83 -22.32 -6.99
N ALA A 87 3.69 -21.70 -6.19
CA ALA A 87 4.79 -22.36 -5.48
C ALA A 87 4.39 -22.87 -4.09
N GLY A 88 3.08 -23.00 -3.82
CA GLY A 88 2.52 -23.39 -2.53
C GLY A 88 2.06 -22.19 -1.70
N GLU A 89 1.62 -22.48 -0.48
CA GLU A 89 1.17 -21.45 0.46
C GLU A 89 2.34 -20.54 0.85
N SER A 90 2.14 -19.23 0.69
CA SER A 90 3.05 -18.20 1.15
C SER A 90 2.39 -17.42 2.28
N ALA A 91 2.96 -17.51 3.49
CA ALA A 91 2.45 -16.85 4.68
C ALA A 91 3.40 -15.75 5.13
N ALA A 92 2.85 -14.58 5.46
CA ALA A 92 3.58 -13.42 5.92
C ALA A 92 3.13 -12.99 7.32
N VAL A 93 4.07 -12.51 8.11
CA VAL A 93 3.81 -11.72 9.31
C VAL A 93 4.48 -10.36 9.14
N CYS A 94 3.69 -9.32 9.27
CA CYS A 94 4.07 -7.94 9.08
C CYS A 94 3.85 -7.14 10.36
N GLU A 95 4.74 -6.19 10.62
CA GLU A 95 4.66 -5.27 11.74
C GLU A 95 4.92 -3.84 11.23
N GLY A 96 4.06 -2.92 11.63
CA GLY A 96 4.24 -1.49 11.40
C GLY A 96 4.63 -0.78 12.70
N TRP A 97 5.64 0.09 12.65
CA TRP A 97 6.07 0.88 13.82
C TRP A 97 6.67 2.24 13.44
N THR A 98 6.89 3.08 14.43
CA THR A 98 7.64 4.35 14.30
C THR A 98 8.91 4.28 15.16
N PRO A 99 10.13 4.46 14.63
CA PRO A 99 11.36 4.51 15.41
C PRO A 99 11.37 5.68 16.40
N ALA A 100 11.81 5.39 17.63
CA ALA A 100 12.01 6.41 18.67
C ALA A 100 13.16 7.37 18.29
N GLY A 101 13.06 8.63 18.72
CA GLY A 101 14.14 9.61 18.57
C GLY A 101 14.24 10.27 17.18
N SER A 102 13.30 10.01 16.28
CA SER A 102 13.17 10.79 15.05
C SER A 102 12.69 12.21 15.41
N GLY A 103 13.59 13.18 15.39
CA GLY A 103 13.26 14.61 15.58
C GLY A 103 12.35 15.18 14.49
N GLU A 104 12.08 14.40 13.43
CA GLU A 104 11.06 14.70 12.44
C GLU A 104 9.72 14.02 12.78
N PRO A 105 8.59 14.68 12.53
CA PRO A 105 7.30 14.02 12.64
C PRO A 105 7.18 13.03 11.47
N ARG A 106 7.41 11.74 11.76
CA ARG A 106 7.25 10.53 10.92
C ARG A 106 8.60 9.97 10.44
N PRO A 107 8.97 8.78 10.91
CA PRO A 107 9.33 7.73 9.95
C PRO A 107 8.55 6.49 10.32
N TRP A 108 7.49 6.18 9.59
CA TRP A 108 6.85 4.88 9.73
C TRP A 108 7.66 3.81 8.97
N VAL A 109 7.73 2.59 9.51
CA VAL A 109 8.36 1.42 8.89
C VAL A 109 7.37 0.25 8.89
N LEU A 110 7.23 -0.43 7.74
CA LEU A 110 6.68 -1.79 7.65
C LEU A 110 7.84 -2.76 7.50
N SER A 111 7.83 -3.82 8.31
CA SER A 111 8.61 -5.00 8.03
C SER A 111 7.70 -6.20 7.92
N CYS A 112 7.88 -7.00 6.88
CA CYS A 112 7.21 -8.28 6.70
C CYS A 112 8.23 -9.39 6.57
N ARG A 113 7.87 -10.55 7.10
CA ARG A 113 8.68 -11.77 7.05
C ARG A 113 7.84 -12.93 6.54
N TRP A 114 8.42 -13.72 5.64
CA TRP A 114 7.87 -14.98 5.15
C TRP A 114 8.80 -16.12 5.58
N GLY A 115 8.24 -17.19 6.15
CA GLY A 115 8.94 -18.46 6.40
C GLY A 115 8.57 -19.51 5.34
N SER A 116 9.27 -20.64 5.18
CA SER A 116 10.70 -20.92 5.41
C SER A 116 11.31 -21.42 4.07
N ALA A 117 12.62 -21.14 3.90
CA ALA A 117 13.56 -21.55 2.84
C ALA A 117 13.17 -21.35 1.34
N PRO A 118 13.75 -20.35 0.64
CA PRO A 118 14.46 -19.20 1.19
C PRO A 118 13.48 -18.29 1.92
N ALA A 119 13.83 -17.89 3.15
CA ALA A 119 13.07 -16.87 3.87
C ALA A 119 13.04 -15.58 3.05
N ALA A 120 11.95 -14.84 3.16
CA ALA A 120 11.83 -13.53 2.53
C ALA A 120 11.57 -12.45 3.58
N MET A 121 12.02 -11.25 3.25
CA MET A 121 11.83 -10.06 4.07
C MET A 121 11.47 -8.88 3.19
N LEU A 122 10.51 -8.08 3.62
CA LEU A 122 10.19 -6.79 3.05
C LEU A 122 10.40 -5.76 4.12
N GLN A 123 11.09 -4.68 3.78
CA GLN A 123 11.14 -3.50 4.63
C GLN A 123 10.92 -2.27 3.77
N ILE A 124 9.96 -1.44 4.17
CA ILE A 124 9.69 -0.15 3.54
C ILE A 124 9.47 0.88 4.63
N GLY A 125 9.99 2.09 4.42
CA GLY A 125 9.78 3.19 5.33
C GLY A 125 9.79 4.51 4.60
N GLU A 126 9.76 5.58 5.37
CA GLU A 126 9.89 6.92 4.81
C GLU A 126 11.31 7.15 4.27
N GLY A 127 11.35 7.64 3.04
CA GLY A 127 12.55 8.01 2.32
C GLY A 127 12.84 9.50 2.43
N GLN A 128 13.66 10.01 1.51
CA GLN A 128 14.03 11.41 1.47
C GLN A 128 12.83 12.31 1.15
N ARG A 129 12.72 13.44 1.85
CA ARG A 129 11.77 14.50 1.47
C ARG A 129 12.33 15.25 0.25
N ARG A 130 11.68 15.12 -0.91
CA ARG A 130 12.05 15.88 -2.13
C ARG A 130 10.90 16.77 -2.54
N GLY A 131 11.16 18.07 -2.73
CA GLY A 131 10.12 19.03 -3.14
C GLY A 131 8.91 19.10 -2.19
N GLY A 132 9.12 18.91 -0.88
CA GLY A 132 8.06 18.88 0.13
C GLY A 132 7.28 17.55 0.21
N GLN A 133 7.56 16.58 -0.67
CA GLN A 133 6.89 15.28 -0.71
C GLN A 133 7.68 14.25 0.08
N LEU A 134 6.97 13.45 0.86
CA LEU A 134 7.52 12.37 1.64
C LEU A 134 7.49 11.09 0.80
N SER A 135 8.63 10.76 0.21
CA SER A 135 8.78 9.50 -0.52
C SER A 135 8.78 8.32 0.46
N ARG A 136 8.38 7.15 -0.01
CA ARG A 136 8.57 5.89 0.72
C ARG A 136 9.36 4.95 -0.15
N GLU A 137 10.41 4.39 0.42
CA GLU A 137 11.33 3.52 -0.28
C GLU A 137 11.67 2.31 0.59
N GLY A 138 11.95 1.21 -0.08
CA GLY A 138 12.17 -0.05 0.59
C GLY A 138 12.64 -1.14 -0.36
N ALA A 139 12.71 -2.35 0.16
CA ALA A 139 13.01 -3.52 -0.64
C ALA A 139 12.34 -4.77 -0.09
N TYR A 140 11.94 -5.64 -1.00
CA TYR A 140 11.67 -7.05 -0.76
C TYR A 140 12.91 -7.86 -1.15
N ARG A 141 13.26 -8.86 -0.34
CA ARG A 141 14.41 -9.76 -0.55
C ARG A 141 14.00 -11.21 -0.33
N ARG A 142 14.39 -12.10 -1.24
CA ARG A 142 14.25 -13.56 -1.11
C ARG A 142 15.44 -14.26 -1.78
N GLY A 143 16.33 -14.84 -1.00
CA GLY A 143 17.63 -15.31 -1.52
C GLY A 143 18.39 -14.14 -2.17
N GLU A 144 18.91 -14.35 -3.38
CA GLU A 144 19.60 -13.32 -4.17
C GLU A 144 18.66 -12.30 -4.84
N LEU A 145 17.35 -12.59 -4.88
CA LEU A 145 16.38 -11.73 -5.53
C LEU A 145 16.06 -10.52 -4.65
N THR A 146 16.26 -9.31 -5.18
CA THR A 146 15.87 -8.05 -4.55
C THR A 146 14.92 -7.27 -5.45
N VAL A 147 13.76 -6.89 -4.92
CA VAL A 147 12.80 -5.98 -5.57
C VAL A 147 12.75 -4.69 -4.77
N GLY A 148 13.20 -3.59 -5.36
CA GLY A 148 13.07 -2.24 -4.79
C GLY A 148 11.61 -1.78 -4.80
N LEU A 149 11.21 -1.01 -3.80
CA LEU A 149 9.87 -0.46 -3.65
C LEU A 149 9.99 1.07 -3.62
N ARG A 150 9.17 1.77 -4.40
CA ARG A 150 9.13 3.23 -4.43
C ARG A 150 7.69 3.73 -4.48
N SER A 151 7.35 4.69 -3.64
CA SER A 151 6.02 5.30 -3.69
C SER A 151 5.81 6.14 -4.95
N ALA A 152 4.62 6.02 -5.53
CA ALA A 152 4.17 6.85 -6.63
C ALA A 152 3.15 7.89 -6.13
N HIS A 153 3.24 9.10 -6.67
CA HIS A 153 2.45 10.25 -6.20
C HIS A 153 1.68 10.96 -7.33
N LEU A 154 1.90 10.59 -8.59
CA LEU A 154 1.29 11.27 -9.74
C LEU A 154 0.06 10.52 -10.24
N ALA A 155 -1.11 11.14 -10.10
CA ALA A 155 -2.36 10.60 -10.62
C ALA A 155 -2.55 10.94 -12.10
N GLU A 156 -3.22 10.06 -12.85
CA GLU A 156 -3.57 10.28 -14.25
C GLU A 156 -4.35 11.59 -14.41
N GLY A 157 -3.98 12.38 -15.43
CA GLY A 157 -4.56 13.70 -15.67
C GLY A 157 -4.14 14.80 -14.67
N SER A 158 -3.35 14.49 -13.65
CA SER A 158 -2.80 15.50 -12.74
C SER A 158 -1.41 15.93 -13.17
N ALA A 159 -1.19 17.25 -13.24
CA ALA A 159 0.15 17.82 -13.44
C ALA A 159 0.93 17.98 -12.12
N LYS A 160 0.27 17.83 -10.97
CA LYS A 160 0.87 18.00 -9.64
C LYS A 160 0.87 16.65 -8.90
N PRO A 161 2.02 16.22 -8.34
CA PRO A 161 2.02 15.02 -7.53
C PRO A 161 1.30 15.28 -6.19
N GLN A 162 0.66 14.24 -5.69
CA GLN A 162 -0.10 14.22 -4.46
C GLN A 162 0.84 14.17 -3.24
N ALA A 163 0.45 14.84 -2.15
CA ALA A 163 1.22 14.78 -0.90
C ALA A 163 1.30 13.36 -0.32
N THR A 164 0.26 12.57 -0.55
CA THR A 164 0.17 11.16 -0.17
C THR A 164 0.46 10.25 -1.36
N ALA A 165 1.12 9.13 -1.12
CA ALA A 165 1.31 8.12 -2.15
C ALA A 165 -0.06 7.59 -2.61
N ILE A 166 -0.19 7.39 -3.92
CA ILE A 166 -1.37 6.81 -4.56
C ILE A 166 -1.10 5.37 -5.04
N GLY A 167 0.13 4.88 -4.85
CA GLY A 167 0.55 3.57 -5.28
C GLY A 167 2.05 3.37 -5.09
N TYR A 168 2.55 2.27 -5.64
CA TYR A 168 3.95 1.88 -5.59
C TYR A 168 4.45 1.33 -6.92
N GLU A 169 5.68 1.68 -7.26
CA GLU A 169 6.46 1.05 -8.30
C GLU A 169 7.37 0.00 -7.67
N MET A 170 7.51 -1.13 -8.35
CA MET A 170 8.38 -2.24 -7.94
C MET A 170 9.49 -2.40 -8.96
N LEU A 171 10.72 -2.29 -8.49
CA LEU A 171 11.92 -2.21 -9.32
C LEU A 171 12.75 -3.49 -9.20
N TYR A 172 13.15 -4.06 -10.32
CA TYR A 172 14.14 -5.12 -10.37
C TYR A 172 15.33 -4.64 -11.21
N GLN A 173 16.53 -4.68 -10.62
CA GLN A 173 17.75 -4.18 -11.28
C GLN A 173 17.60 -2.74 -11.83
N GLY A 174 16.95 -1.86 -11.05
CA GLY A 174 16.70 -0.47 -11.42
C GLY A 174 15.57 -0.24 -12.45
N THR A 175 14.97 -1.30 -12.99
CA THR A 175 13.86 -1.20 -13.96
C THR A 175 12.54 -1.44 -13.27
N VAL A 176 11.52 -0.63 -13.56
CA VAL A 176 10.17 -0.86 -13.04
C VAL A 176 9.57 -2.08 -13.75
N VAL A 177 9.33 -3.14 -12.98
CA VAL A 177 8.79 -4.42 -13.46
C VAL A 177 7.35 -4.65 -13.04
N ALA A 178 6.85 -3.88 -12.07
CA ALA A 178 5.49 -3.95 -11.60
C ALA A 178 5.02 -2.63 -11.00
N SER A 179 3.70 -2.47 -10.94
CA SER A 179 3.04 -1.30 -10.38
C SER A 179 1.82 -1.74 -9.56
N LEU A 180 1.63 -1.08 -8.42
CA LEU A 180 0.48 -1.26 -7.53
C LEU A 180 -0.22 0.10 -7.38
N ASP A 181 -1.38 0.26 -8.00
CA ASP A 181 -2.22 1.44 -7.84
C ASP A 181 -3.20 1.23 -6.67
N LEU A 182 -3.20 2.20 -5.75
CA LEU A 182 -4.01 2.26 -4.52
C LEU A 182 -4.89 3.52 -4.49
N GLY A 183 -4.95 4.29 -5.57
CA GLY A 183 -5.72 5.54 -5.62
C GLY A 183 -7.20 5.35 -5.93
N GLY A 184 -7.61 4.13 -6.27
CA GLY A 184 -9.00 3.72 -6.43
C GLY A 184 -9.59 2.97 -5.23
N PRO A 185 -10.87 2.57 -5.32
CA PRO A 185 -11.55 1.85 -4.24
C PRO A 185 -10.97 0.43 -4.05
N VAL A 186 -10.42 -0.19 -5.10
CA VAL A 186 -9.75 -1.48 -5.00
C VAL A 186 -8.34 -1.39 -5.58
N PRO A 187 -7.35 -2.08 -4.98
CA PRO A 187 -6.02 -2.16 -5.55
C PRO A 187 -6.01 -2.71 -6.99
N ARG A 188 -5.15 -2.13 -7.83
CA ARG A 188 -4.86 -2.61 -9.18
C ARG A 188 -3.38 -2.95 -9.29
N LEU A 189 -3.07 -4.14 -9.75
CA LEU A 189 -1.71 -4.66 -9.86
C LEU A 189 -1.38 -5.01 -11.30
N ARG A 190 -0.22 -4.53 -11.77
CA ARG A 190 0.43 -5.00 -12.99
C ARG A 190 1.72 -5.65 -12.58
N ARG A 191 1.92 -6.92 -12.96
CA ARG A 191 3.06 -7.73 -12.52
C ARG A 191 3.46 -8.78 -13.56
N PRO A 192 4.70 -9.29 -13.48
CA PRO A 192 5.08 -10.52 -14.17
C PRO A 192 4.26 -11.72 -13.69
N ASP A 193 4.33 -12.82 -14.45
CA ASP A 193 3.64 -14.08 -14.12
C ASP A 193 3.96 -14.56 -12.69
N PRO A 194 2.95 -14.76 -11.81
CA PRO A 194 3.14 -15.27 -10.45
C PRO A 194 3.88 -16.60 -10.32
N SER A 195 3.90 -17.42 -11.38
CA SER A 195 4.62 -18.69 -11.38
C SER A 195 6.14 -18.50 -11.38
N THR A 196 6.63 -17.34 -11.78
CA THR A 196 8.06 -17.00 -11.79
C THR A 196 8.54 -16.50 -10.43
N PRO A 197 9.83 -16.65 -10.08
CA PRO A 197 10.39 -16.10 -8.84
C PRO A 197 10.17 -14.59 -8.69
N LEU A 198 10.32 -13.83 -9.78
CA LEU A 198 10.09 -12.38 -9.77
C LEU A 198 8.61 -12.04 -9.59
N GLY A 199 7.71 -12.69 -10.32
CA GLY A 199 6.27 -12.49 -10.16
C GLY A 199 5.80 -12.84 -8.75
N ARG A 200 6.30 -13.93 -8.16
CA ARG A 200 6.05 -14.27 -6.75
C ARG A 200 6.49 -13.16 -5.79
N ALA A 201 7.71 -12.67 -5.92
CA ALA A 201 8.24 -11.60 -5.07
C ALA A 201 7.43 -10.30 -5.17
N VAL A 202 7.09 -9.90 -6.41
CA VAL A 202 6.22 -8.75 -6.68
C VAL A 202 4.84 -8.95 -6.05
N THR A 203 4.28 -10.14 -6.13
CA THR A 203 2.95 -10.46 -5.58
C THR A 203 2.93 -10.34 -4.07
N GLU A 204 3.93 -10.93 -3.41
CA GLU A 204 4.06 -10.88 -1.95
C GLU A 204 4.25 -9.45 -1.46
N ALA A 205 5.10 -8.66 -2.14
CA ALA A 205 5.28 -7.26 -1.84
C ALA A 205 4.00 -6.44 -2.07
N ALA A 206 3.30 -6.66 -3.18
CA ALA A 206 2.05 -5.97 -3.50
C ALA A 206 0.95 -6.26 -2.49
N LEU A 207 0.80 -7.53 -2.08
CA LEU A 207 -0.16 -7.93 -1.04
C LEU A 207 0.15 -7.27 0.30
N ALA A 208 1.42 -7.28 0.72
CA ALA A 208 1.84 -6.62 1.95
C ALA A 208 1.51 -5.12 1.93
N LEU A 209 1.82 -4.42 0.84
CA LEU A 209 1.55 -2.99 0.69
C LEU A 209 0.05 -2.69 0.64
N ALA A 210 -0.72 -3.47 -0.13
CA ALA A 210 -2.15 -3.26 -0.30
C ALA A 210 -2.96 -3.52 0.98
N LEU A 211 -2.64 -4.59 1.71
CA LEU A 211 -3.31 -4.94 2.98
C LEU A 211 -2.90 -4.01 4.13
N ALA A 212 -1.68 -3.49 4.06
CA ALA A 212 -1.24 -2.47 4.97
C ALA A 212 -1.97 -1.14 4.65
N SER A 213 -2.19 -0.79 3.38
CA SER A 213 -2.90 0.43 3.00
C SER A 213 -4.40 0.37 3.28
N ASP A 214 -4.97 1.49 3.71
CA ASP A 214 -6.41 1.70 3.61
C ASP A 214 -6.74 2.16 2.19
N ALA A 215 -7.63 1.43 1.52
CA ALA A 215 -8.30 1.94 0.33
C ALA A 215 -9.14 3.16 0.73
N ARG A 216 -9.08 4.22 -0.08
CA ARG A 216 -9.72 5.51 0.21
C ARG A 216 -11.20 5.54 -0.14
#